data_AF-A0A1C0ADF0-F1
#
_entry.id   AF-A0A1C0ADF0-F1
#
_cell.length_a   1.000
_cell.length_b   1.000
_cell.length_c   1.000
_cell.angle_alpha   90.00
_cell.angle_beta   90.00
_cell.angle_gamma   90.00
#
_symmetry.space_group_name_H-M   'P 1'
#
loop_
_entity.id
_entity.type
_entity.pdbx_description
1 polymer ?
#
loop_
_entity_poly.entity_id
_entity_poly.type
_entity_poly.pdbx_seq_one_letter_code
_entity_poly.pdbx_strand_id
1 'polypeptide(L)'
;MEVTDKVRKKLRQLLDEKITGDSASDTRFEEEEIDDLIIESSNIYQAAYKGWILKAGMLQREIGYYQSIDTGQESYTLLNLKTALNSAKDMVDMYKKLSNDYKKENESNQLGSFVLKVKSPEVL
;
A
#
# COMPACT_ATOMS: atom_id res chain seq x y z
N MET A 1 11.48 2.05 -6.43
CA MET A 1 10.65 2.08 -7.67
C MET A 1 10.72 3.49 -8.26
N GLU A 2 10.55 3.70 -9.57
CA GLU A 2 10.58 5.06 -10.14
C GLU A 2 9.28 5.82 -9.85
N VAL A 3 9.40 7.06 -9.39
CA VAL A 3 8.26 7.95 -9.13
C VAL A 3 7.75 8.50 -10.46
N THR A 4 6.51 8.16 -10.79
CA THR A 4 5.81 8.70 -11.96
C THR A 4 4.37 9.03 -11.59
N ASP A 5 3.73 9.96 -12.29
CA ASP A 5 2.34 10.37 -12.05
C ASP A 5 1.36 9.19 -12.07
N LYS A 6 1.63 8.22 -12.97
CA LYS A 6 0.83 6.99 -13.08
C LYS A 6 0.97 6.13 -11.82
N VAL A 7 2.19 6.00 -11.29
CA VAL A 7 2.48 5.22 -10.09
C VAL A 7 1.90 5.92 -8.85
N ARG A 8 2.07 7.24 -8.71
CA ARG A 8 1.44 8.05 -7.66
C ARG A 8 -0.07 7.89 -7.64
N LYS A 9 -0.72 8.11 -8.78
CA LYS A 9 -2.18 7.95 -8.93
C LYS A 9 -2.63 6.54 -8.59
N LYS A 10 -1.86 5.52 -8.98
CA LYS A 10 -2.16 4.14 -8.65
C LYS A 10 -2.03 3.87 -7.15
N LEU A 11 -0.97 4.37 -6.50
CA LEU A 11 -0.78 4.20 -5.06
C LEU A 11 -1.91 4.87 -4.28
N ARG A 12 -2.26 6.12 -4.62
CA ARG A 12 -3.40 6.83 -4.02
C ARG A 12 -4.71 6.05 -4.15
N GLN A 13 -4.99 5.44 -5.30
CA GLN A 13 -6.15 4.56 -5.45
C GLN A 13 -6.11 3.33 -4.53
N LEU A 14 -4.95 2.71 -4.34
CA LEU A 14 -4.81 1.54 -3.45
C LEU A 14 -4.92 1.91 -1.96
N LEU A 15 -4.61 3.17 -1.63
CA LEU A 15 -4.75 3.74 -0.29
C LEU A 15 -6.13 4.37 -0.04
N ASP A 16 -7.06 4.26 -0.98
CA ASP A 16 -8.37 4.92 -0.93
C ASP A 16 -8.27 6.44 -0.69
N GLU A 17 -7.28 7.07 -1.34
CA GLU A 17 -7.04 8.51 -1.32
C GLU A 17 -7.39 9.13 -2.66
N LYS A 18 -8.66 9.00 -3.03
CA LYS A 18 -9.12 9.61 -4.27
C LYS A 18 -9.23 11.12 -4.08
N ILE A 19 -8.41 11.88 -4.80
CA ILE A 19 -8.58 13.33 -4.94
C ILE A 19 -9.84 13.54 -5.77
N THR A 20 -10.95 13.87 -5.11
CA THR A 20 -12.24 14.17 -5.75
C THR A 20 -12.51 15.67 -5.64
N GLY A 21 -12.07 16.44 -6.64
CA GLY A 21 -12.24 17.89 -6.70
C GLY A 21 -10.92 18.66 -6.78
N ASP A 22 -10.97 19.98 -6.53
CA ASP A 22 -9.83 20.90 -6.65
C ASP A 22 -8.96 21.00 -5.37
N SER A 23 -9.34 20.33 -4.28
CA SER A 23 -8.61 20.40 -3.01
C SER A 23 -7.93 19.07 -2.68
N ALA A 24 -6.60 19.11 -2.57
CA ALA A 24 -5.80 18.01 -2.01
C ALA A 24 -6.00 17.84 -0.48
N SER A 25 -6.80 18.70 0.18
CA SER A 25 -7.01 18.68 1.63
C SER A 25 -7.67 17.42 2.20
N ASP A 26 -8.30 16.61 1.35
CA ASP A 26 -9.04 15.42 1.79
C ASP A 26 -8.17 14.14 1.76
N THR A 27 -6.88 14.26 1.41
CA THR A 27 -5.92 13.15 1.49
C THR A 27 -5.19 13.17 2.83
N ARG A 28 -4.85 11.98 3.35
CA ARG A 28 -4.05 11.83 4.58
C ARG A 28 -2.55 11.87 4.32
N PHE A 29 -2.13 11.76 3.05
CA PHE A 29 -0.74 11.87 2.64
C PHE A 29 -0.51 13.01 1.65
N GLU A 30 0.51 13.82 1.95
CA GLU A 30 1.06 14.81 1.02
C GLU A 30 1.72 14.12 -0.19
N GLU A 31 2.00 14.88 -1.25
CA GLU A 31 2.65 14.33 -2.45
C GLU A 31 4.03 13.75 -2.12
N GLU A 32 4.82 14.42 -1.28
CA GLU A 32 6.16 13.97 -0.88
C GLU A 32 6.09 12.66 -0.10
N GLU A 33 5.09 12.47 0.77
CA GLU A 33 4.91 11.24 1.54
C GLU A 33 4.53 10.05 0.65
N ILE A 34 3.76 10.30 -0.42
CA ILE A 34 3.47 9.29 -1.44
C ILE A 34 4.73 8.91 -2.22
N ASP A 35 5.57 9.88 -2.56
CA ASP A 35 6.81 9.65 -3.27
C ASP A 35 7.82 8.86 -2.42
N ASP A 36 7.95 9.19 -1.15
CA ASP A 36 8.77 8.42 -0.20
C ASP A 36 8.31 6.97 -0.10
N LEU A 37 6.99 6.74 0.02
CA LEU A 37 6.42 5.38 0.03
C LEU A 37 6.75 4.59 -1.24
N ILE A 38 6.78 5.25 -2.41
CA ILE A 38 7.15 4.64 -3.70
C ILE A 38 8.65 4.31 -3.73
N ILE A 39 9.50 5.24 -3.32
CA ILE A 39 10.96 5.12 -3.37
C ILE A 39 11.43 3.98 -2.46
N GLU A 40 10.93 3.92 -1.24
CA GLU A 40 11.30 2.91 -0.25
C GLU A 40 10.72 1.52 -0.51
N SER A 41 9.97 1.36 -1.60
CA SER A 41 9.26 0.12 -1.91
C SER A 41 9.79 -0.52 -3.19
N SER A 42 9.92 -1.85 -3.15
CA SER A 42 10.32 -2.68 -4.28
C SER A 42 9.19 -2.89 -5.28
N ASN A 43 7.93 -2.75 -4.85
CA ASN A 43 6.75 -2.85 -5.72
C ASN A 43 5.58 -2.01 -5.16
N ILE A 44 4.54 -1.83 -5.97
CA ILE A 44 3.39 -0.98 -5.63
C ILE A 44 2.55 -1.51 -4.46
N TYR A 45 2.45 -2.83 -4.29
CA TYR A 45 1.74 -3.44 -3.17
C TYR A 45 2.51 -3.28 -1.86
N GLN A 46 3.84 -3.24 -1.94
CA GLN A 46 4.68 -2.91 -0.80
C GLN A 46 4.45 -1.49 -0.32
N ALA A 47 4.41 -0.52 -1.25
CA ALA A 47 4.08 0.86 -0.93
C ALA A 47 2.68 0.96 -0.33
N ALA A 48 1.70 0.23 -0.89
CA ALA A 48 0.33 0.22 -0.38
C ALA A 48 0.23 -0.31 1.06
N TYR A 49 0.85 -1.47 1.39
CA TYR A 49 0.75 -1.96 2.77
C TYR A 49 1.47 -1.02 3.76
N LYS A 50 2.61 -0.42 3.37
CA LYS A 50 3.31 0.58 4.19
C LYS A 50 2.42 1.80 4.46
N GLY A 51 1.74 2.32 3.43
CA GLY A 51 0.78 3.42 3.60
C GLY A 51 -0.39 3.04 4.51
N TRP A 52 -0.94 1.83 4.39
CA TRP A 52 -1.99 1.35 5.30
C TRP A 52 -1.52 1.20 6.75
N ILE A 53 -0.25 0.83 7.00
CA ILE A 53 0.34 0.83 8.35
C ILE A 53 0.35 2.24 8.93
N LEU A 54 0.77 3.24 8.15
CA LEU A 54 0.78 4.65 8.57
C LEU A 54 -0.64 5.15 8.88
N LYS A 55 -1.62 4.86 8.01
CA LYS A 55 -3.05 5.19 8.25
C LYS A 55 -3.58 4.54 9.54
N ALA A 56 -3.25 3.28 9.79
CA ALA A 56 -3.64 2.60 11.02
C ALA A 56 -3.04 3.29 12.26
N GLY A 57 -1.77 3.74 12.18
CA GLY A 57 -1.14 4.53 13.22
C GLY A 57 -1.83 5.87 13.48
N MET A 58 -2.25 6.58 12.43
CA MET A 58 -3.02 7.83 12.55
C MET A 58 -4.36 7.59 13.25
N LEU A 59 -5.12 6.59 12.81
CA LEU A 59 -6.42 6.23 13.39
C LEU A 59 -6.30 5.83 14.87
N GLN A 60 -5.24 5.10 15.23
CA GLN A 60 -4.99 4.72 16.62
C GLN A 60 -4.74 5.95 17.52
N ARG A 61 -4.03 6.97 17.02
CA ARG A 61 -3.83 8.24 17.73
C ARG A 61 -5.13 9.02 17.88
N GLU A 62 -5.92 9.11 16.82
CA GLU A 62 -7.24 9.77 16.84
C GLU A 62 -8.17 9.12 17.88
N ILE A 63 -8.27 7.79 17.90
CA ILE A 63 -9.03 7.04 18.90
C ILE A 63 -8.60 7.40 20.32
N GLY A 64 -7.29 7.43 20.59
CA GLY A 64 -6.75 7.77 21.91
C GLY A 64 -7.11 9.20 22.34
N TYR A 65 -7.10 10.15 21.40
CA TYR A 65 -7.51 11.53 21.66
C TYR A 65 -9.00 11.62 22.05
N TYR A 66 -9.90 11.03 21.27
CA TYR A 66 -11.34 11.03 21.61
C TYR A 66 -11.63 10.32 22.93
N GLN A 67 -10.96 9.21 23.23
CA GLN A 67 -11.13 8.54 24.52
C GLN A 67 -10.73 9.40 25.73
N SER A 68 -9.90 10.44 25.53
CA SER A 68 -9.43 11.31 26.61
C SER A 68 -10.37 12.48 26.95
N ILE A 69 -11.38 12.78 26.12
CA ILE A 69 -12.21 14.00 26.20
C ILE A 69 -13.71 13.69 26.47
N ASP A 70 -14.09 12.41 26.50
CA ASP A 70 -15.46 11.92 26.30
C ASP A 70 -16.61 12.65 27.03
N THR A 71 -17.47 13.28 26.22
CA THR A 71 -18.82 13.74 26.54
C THR A 71 -19.87 13.26 25.51
N GLY A 72 -20.27 11.99 25.56
CA GLY A 72 -21.56 11.47 25.04
C GLY A 72 -21.74 11.34 23.51
N GLN A 73 -21.45 12.39 22.73
CA GLN A 73 -21.52 12.38 21.25
C GLN A 73 -20.31 11.69 20.61
N GLU A 74 -19.22 11.52 21.36
CA GLU A 74 -17.96 10.94 20.89
C GLU A 74 -18.03 9.40 20.70
N SER A 75 -19.04 8.74 21.27
CA SER A 75 -19.24 7.29 21.15
C SER A 75 -19.46 6.81 19.71
N TYR A 76 -20.25 7.54 18.90
CA TYR A 76 -20.48 7.18 17.49
C TYR A 76 -19.22 7.42 16.64
N THR A 77 -18.53 8.53 16.84
CA THR A 77 -17.25 8.83 16.19
C THR A 77 -16.20 7.77 16.53
N LEU A 78 -16.12 7.37 17.80
CA LEU A 78 -15.20 6.34 18.26
C LEU A 78 -15.47 4.97 17.62
N LEU A 79 -16.74 4.59 17.46
CA LEU A 79 -17.11 3.36 16.77
C LEU A 79 -16.65 3.37 15.31
N ASN A 80 -16.87 4.49 14.60
CA ASN A 80 -16.45 4.64 13.21
C ASN A 80 -14.93 4.58 13.07
N LEU A 81 -14.18 5.23 13.96
CA LEU A 81 -12.72 5.18 13.96
C LEU A 81 -12.18 3.77 14.23
N LYS A 82 -12.79 3.01 15.16
CA LYS A 82 -12.42 1.61 15.41
C LYS A 82 -12.69 0.72 14.20
N THR A 83 -13.82 0.91 13.53
CA THR A 83 -14.14 0.21 12.28
C THR A 83 -13.11 0.53 11.20
N ALA A 84 -12.79 1.81 11.00
CA ALA A 84 -11.78 2.24 10.04
C ALA A 84 -10.39 1.67 10.36
N LEU A 85 -10.01 1.60 11.65
CA LEU A 85 -8.74 1.00 12.08
C LEU A 85 -8.68 -0.48 11.74
N ASN A 86 -9.76 -1.23 11.96
CA ASN A 86 -9.80 -2.65 11.63
C ASN A 86 -9.71 -2.85 10.11
N SER A 87 -10.46 -2.08 9.32
CA SER A 87 -10.34 -2.12 7.86
C SER A 87 -8.93 -1.78 7.38
N ALA A 88 -8.26 -0.80 8.00
CA ALA A 88 -6.87 -0.48 7.68
C ALA A 88 -5.92 -1.65 7.95
N LYS A 89 -6.09 -2.35 9.08
CA LYS A 89 -5.31 -3.55 9.43
C LYS A 89 -5.54 -4.69 8.43
N ASP A 90 -6.79 -4.93 8.03
CA ASP A 90 -7.12 -5.95 7.02
C ASP A 90 -6.43 -5.64 5.67
N MET A 91 -6.40 -4.36 5.28
CA MET A 91 -5.70 -3.92 4.07
C MET A 91 -4.18 -4.13 4.16
N VAL A 92 -3.56 -3.91 5.33
CA VAL A 92 -2.13 -4.21 5.54
C VAL A 92 -1.85 -5.68 5.23
N ASP A 93 -2.62 -6.60 5.80
CA ASP A 93 -2.40 -8.04 5.61
C ASP A 93 -2.63 -8.47 4.16
N MET A 94 -3.69 -7.95 3.52
CA MET A 94 -3.98 -8.20 2.11
C MET A 94 -2.84 -7.75 1.20
N TYR A 95 -2.40 -6.49 1.32
CA TYR A 95 -1.34 -5.96 0.45
C TYR A 95 0.04 -6.53 0.76
N LYS A 96 0.31 -6.89 2.02
CA LYS A 96 1.52 -7.63 2.39
C LYS A 96 1.58 -8.99 1.70
N LYS A 97 0.46 -9.71 1.67
CA LYS A 97 0.35 -10.98 0.93
C LYS A 97 0.60 -10.78 -0.57
N LEU A 98 -0.09 -9.81 -1.19
CA LEU A 98 0.08 -9.49 -2.62
C LEU A 98 1.52 -9.09 -2.96
N SER A 99 2.17 -8.30 -2.11
CA SER A 99 3.57 -7.92 -2.29
C SER A 99 4.51 -9.14 -2.28
N ASN A 100 4.29 -10.08 -1.36
CA ASN A 100 5.10 -11.29 -1.27
C ASN A 100 4.87 -12.22 -2.47
N ASP A 101 3.63 -12.38 -2.91
CA ASP A 101 3.28 -13.22 -4.04
C ASP A 101 3.86 -12.63 -5.34
N TYR A 102 3.76 -11.31 -5.53
CA TYR A 102 4.41 -10.60 -6.64
C TYR A 102 5.92 -10.81 -6.66
N LYS A 103 6.59 -10.78 -5.50
CA LYS A 103 8.03 -11.03 -5.40
C LYS A 103 8.38 -12.46 -5.85
N LYS A 104 7.62 -13.47 -5.38
CA LYS A 104 7.85 -14.88 -5.74
C LYS A 104 7.69 -15.15 -7.24
N GLU A 105 6.66 -14.58 -7.87
CA GLU A 105 6.42 -14.74 -9.32
C GLU A 105 7.54 -14.14 -10.17
N ASN A 106 8.09 -13.00 -9.75
CA ASN A 106 9.21 -12.38 -10.47
C ASN A 106 10.53 -13.15 -10.27
N GLU A 107 10.76 -13.73 -9.09
CA GLU A 107 11.92 -14.59 -8.82
C GLU A 107 11.84 -15.93 -9.57
N SER A 108 10.66 -16.56 -9.65
CA SER A 108 10.47 -17.82 -10.37
C SER A 108 10.58 -17.66 -11.89
N ASN A 109 10.09 -16.54 -12.45
CA ASN A 109 10.24 -16.23 -13.88
C ASN A 109 11.70 -15.99 -14.28
N GLN A 110 12.58 -15.56 -13.37
CA GLN A 110 14.02 -15.43 -13.64
C GLN A 110 14.74 -16.78 -13.70
N LEU A 111 14.25 -17.80 -12.99
CA LEU A 111 14.84 -19.15 -12.98
C LEU A 111 14.34 -20.06 -14.11
N GLY A 112 13.25 -19.68 -14.80
CA GLY A 112 12.65 -20.44 -15.90
C GLY A 112 13.31 -20.29 -17.28
N SER A 113 14.37 -19.47 -17.40
CA SER A 113 15.04 -19.19 -18.69
C SER A 113 16.38 -19.93 -18.87
N PHE A 114 16.48 -21.20 -18.43
CA PHE A 114 17.55 -22.08 -18.90
C PHE A 114 17.18 -22.63 -20.29
N VAL A 115 17.47 -21.85 -21.33
CA VAL A 115 17.43 -22.32 -22.73
C VAL A 115 18.52 -23.38 -22.92
N LEU A 116 18.15 -24.66 -22.95
CA LEU A 116 19.03 -25.73 -23.40
C LEU A 116 19.36 -25.50 -24.89
N LYS A 117 20.53 -24.92 -25.16
CA LYS A 117 21.14 -24.93 -26.50
C LYS A 117 21.53 -26.36 -26.84
N VAL A 118 20.60 -27.12 -27.43
CA VAL A 118 20.92 -28.38 -28.09
C VAL A 118 21.70 -28.03 -29.36
N LYS A 119 23.01 -28.30 -29.35
CA LYS A 119 23.86 -28.17 -30.55
C LYS A 119 23.61 -29.41 -31.42
N SER A 120 23.05 -29.21 -32.62
CA SER A 120 22.90 -30.30 -33.59
C SER A 120 24.28 -30.89 -33.94
N PRO A 121 24.47 -32.22 -33.86
CA PRO A 121 25.75 -32.82 -34.23
C PRO A 121 25.93 -32.76 -35.74
N GLU A 122 27.10 -32.29 -36.18
CA GLU A 122 27.52 -32.40 -37.57
C GLU A 122 27.85 -33.86 -37.87
N VAL A 123 27.15 -34.44 -38.84
CA VAL A 123 27.38 -35.80 -39.32
C VAL A 123 28.31 -35.71 -40.53
N LEU A 124 29.46 -36.37 -40.45
CA LEU A 124 30.35 -36.68 -41.59
C LEU A 124 30.02 -38.08 -42.12
#